data_AF-A0A846Z7X7-F1
#
_entry.id   AF-A0A846Z7X7-F1
#
_cell.length_a   1.000
_cell.length_b   1.000
_cell.length_c   1.000
_cell.angle_alpha   90.00
_cell.angle_beta   90.00
_cell.angle_gamma   90.00
#
_symmetry.space_group_name_H-M   'P 1'
#
loop_
_entity.id
_entity.type
_entity.pdbx_description
1 polymer ?
#
loop_
_entity_poly.entity_id
_entity_poly.type
_entity_poly.pdbx_seq_one_letter_code
_entity_poly.pdbx_strand_id
1 'polypeptide(L)'
;MSETPIPYPGDHDGPTRILQLHTRRGVVAKAGITVSIDDAHYHQGWGRAAFEIPADKPVHVAVSQGSGQIGVAATVLTPEQPSELEYRGPAALYLAGRIGAPGTVKQRGCLLQLAIFTLVPLTALTFVIMISILLFQ
;
A
#
# COMPACT_ATOMS: atom_id res chain seq x y z
N MET A 1 -2.03 -6.64 -22.14
CA MET A 1 -3.46 -6.67 -21.78
C MET A 1 -3.81 -5.26 -21.33
N SER A 2 -4.61 -4.55 -22.12
CA SER A 2 -5.17 -3.26 -21.69
C SER A 2 -6.25 -3.58 -20.67
N GLU A 3 -6.01 -3.30 -19.39
CA GLU A 3 -7.05 -3.41 -18.36
C GLU A 3 -8.14 -2.39 -18.65
N THR A 4 -9.40 -2.82 -18.59
CA THR A 4 -10.54 -1.92 -18.70
C THR A 4 -10.51 -0.93 -17.54
N PRO A 5 -10.41 0.39 -17.80
CA PRO A 5 -10.41 1.37 -16.73
C PRO A 5 -11.71 1.33 -15.94
N ILE A 6 -11.60 1.48 -14.62
CA ILE A 6 -12.76 1.61 -13.74
C ILE A 6 -13.29 3.04 -13.87
N PRO A 7 -14.60 3.23 -14.18
CA PRO A 7 -15.16 4.56 -14.42
C PRO A 7 -15.14 5.42 -13.16
N TYR A 8 -15.02 6.73 -13.36
CA TYR A 8 -15.09 7.70 -12.28
C TYR A 8 -16.52 7.70 -11.69
N PRO A 9 -16.67 7.67 -10.36
CA PRO A 9 -17.96 7.49 -9.70
C PRO A 9 -18.71 8.80 -9.47
N GLY A 10 -18.03 9.94 -9.53
CA GLY A 10 -18.64 11.25 -9.34
C GLY A 10 -19.32 11.77 -10.60
N ASP A 11 -20.34 12.60 -10.43
CA ASP A 11 -20.97 13.32 -11.54
C ASP A 11 -19.96 14.33 -12.12
N HIS A 12 -19.51 14.07 -13.36
CA HIS A 12 -18.49 14.86 -14.04
C HIS A 12 -18.65 14.78 -15.56
N ASP A 13 -19.01 15.91 -16.18
CA ASP A 13 -19.19 16.04 -17.64
C ASP A 13 -17.92 16.58 -18.36
N GLY A 14 -16.83 16.81 -17.62
CA GLY A 14 -15.58 17.34 -18.17
C GLY A 14 -14.66 16.27 -18.78
N PRO A 15 -13.48 16.68 -19.30
CA PRO A 15 -12.51 15.74 -19.83
C PRO A 15 -11.99 14.79 -18.75
N THR A 16 -11.85 13.52 -19.11
CA THR A 16 -11.29 12.47 -18.24
C THR A 16 -9.92 12.01 -18.74
N ARG A 17 -9.12 11.47 -17.84
CA ARG A 17 -7.82 10.84 -18.11
C ARG A 17 -7.71 9.54 -17.33
N ILE A 18 -6.82 8.66 -17.80
CA ILE A 18 -6.61 7.37 -17.15
C ILE A 18 -5.48 7.46 -16.13
N LEU A 19 -5.81 7.21 -14.86
CA LEU A 19 -4.87 6.96 -13.79
C LEU A 19 -4.42 5.49 -13.82
N GLN A 20 -3.13 5.28 -14.05
CA GLN A 20 -2.47 3.99 -13.91
C GLN A 20 -1.91 3.86 -12.50
N LEU A 21 -2.49 2.98 -11.69
CA LEU A 21 -2.03 2.71 -10.33
C LEU A 21 -1.27 1.37 -10.29
N HIS A 22 0.01 1.43 -9.96
CA HIS A 22 0.86 0.27 -9.78
C HIS A 22 1.05 -0.02 -8.29
N THR A 23 0.43 -1.07 -7.79
CA THR A 23 0.53 -1.46 -6.39
C THR A 23 1.50 -2.62 -6.21
N ARG A 24 2.51 -2.43 -5.36
CA ARG A 24 3.50 -3.46 -5.04
C ARG A 24 3.37 -3.95 -3.62
N ARG A 25 3.23 -5.26 -3.52
CA ARG A 25 3.12 -6.00 -2.28
C ARG A 25 4.48 -6.01 -1.56
N GLY A 26 4.47 -5.68 -0.26
CA GLY A 26 5.59 -5.97 0.62
C GLY A 26 5.67 -7.47 0.93
N VAL A 27 6.82 -7.95 1.41
CA VAL A 27 7.07 -9.39 1.67
C VAL A 27 6.00 -10.06 2.57
N VAL A 28 5.41 -9.31 3.50
CA VAL A 28 4.49 -9.85 4.52
C VAL A 28 3.02 -9.45 4.29
N ALA A 29 2.74 -8.54 3.36
CA ALA A 29 1.37 -8.09 3.11
C ALA A 29 0.58 -9.18 2.36
N LYS A 30 -0.30 -9.92 3.06
CA LYS A 30 -1.23 -10.89 2.45
C LYS A 30 -2.62 -10.32 2.15
N ALA A 31 -3.00 -9.24 2.82
CA ALA A 31 -4.32 -8.63 2.65
C ALA A 31 -4.46 -7.98 1.26
N GLY A 32 -5.68 -7.93 0.74
CA GLY A 32 -6.02 -7.11 -0.43
C GLY A 32 -5.82 -5.61 -0.15
N ILE A 33 -5.95 -4.80 -1.19
CA ILE A 33 -5.87 -3.35 -1.09
C ILE A 33 -7.23 -2.71 -1.31
N THR A 34 -7.42 -1.53 -0.73
CA THR A 34 -8.57 -0.67 -0.98
C THR A 34 -8.05 0.64 -1.55
N VAL A 35 -8.42 0.92 -2.79
CA VAL A 35 -8.12 2.18 -3.48
C VAL A 35 -9.31 3.10 -3.30
N SER A 36 -9.05 4.34 -2.91
CA SER A 36 -10.08 5.35 -2.71
C SER A 36 -9.83 6.52 -3.67
N ILE A 37 -10.84 6.91 -4.43
CA ILE A 37 -10.80 8.05 -5.37
C ILE A 37 -11.99 8.94 -5.04
N ASP A 38 -11.73 10.18 -4.60
CA ASP A 38 -12.77 11.16 -4.23
C ASP A 38 -13.96 10.53 -3.48
N ASP A 39 -13.67 9.85 -2.37
CA ASP A 39 -14.62 9.15 -1.47
C ASP A 39 -15.20 7.81 -1.96
N ALA A 40 -14.97 7.40 -3.20
CA ALA A 40 -15.34 6.06 -3.65
C ALA A 40 -14.26 5.04 -3.34
N HIS A 41 -14.66 3.88 -2.81
CA HIS A 41 -13.76 2.81 -2.39
C HIS A 41 -13.85 1.57 -3.29
N TYR A 42 -12.70 1.10 -3.75
CA TYR A 42 -12.57 -0.07 -4.62
C TYR A 42 -11.65 -1.11 -3.97
N HIS A 43 -12.19 -2.30 -3.69
CA HIS A 43 -11.39 -3.42 -3.20
C HIS A 43 -10.73 -4.15 -4.37
N GLN A 44 -9.40 -4.24 -4.34
CA GLN A 44 -8.61 -4.84 -5.42
C GLN A 44 -7.49 -5.73 -4.91
N GLY A 45 -6.99 -6.57 -5.82
CA GLY A 45 -5.75 -7.29 -5.63
C GLY A 45 -4.53 -6.39 -5.79
N TRP A 46 -3.37 -6.92 -5.40
CA TRP A 46 -2.08 -6.30 -5.71
C TRP A 46 -1.79 -6.43 -7.21
N GLY A 47 -1.24 -5.38 -7.80
CA GLY A 47 -0.92 -5.35 -9.22
C GLY A 47 -1.15 -3.98 -9.85
N ARG A 48 -1.33 -3.99 -11.17
CA ARG A 48 -1.74 -2.81 -11.92
C ARG A 48 -3.25 -2.70 -11.90
N ALA A 49 -3.74 -1.46 -11.93
CA ALA A 49 -5.14 -1.13 -12.07
C ALA A 49 -5.25 0.22 -12.79
N ALA A 50 -6.27 0.37 -13.62
CA ALA A 50 -6.56 1.61 -14.33
C ALA A 50 -7.88 2.20 -13.82
N PHE A 51 -7.90 3.52 -13.62
CA PHE A 51 -9.08 4.27 -13.19
C PHE A 51 -9.27 5.49 -14.08
N GLU A 52 -10.50 5.79 -14.42
CA GLU A 52 -10.85 7.08 -15.01
C GLU A 52 -10.90 8.12 -13.90
N ILE A 53 -10.24 9.25 -14.13
CA ILE A 53 -10.26 10.40 -13.24
C ILE A 53 -10.47 11.69 -14.04
N PRO A 54 -11.08 12.72 -13.46
CA PRO A 54 -11.14 14.06 -14.02
C PRO A 54 -9.76 14.59 -14.42
N ALA A 55 -9.68 15.24 -15.57
CA ALA A 55 -8.45 15.83 -16.10
C ALA A 55 -8.34 17.34 -15.82
N ASP A 56 -9.40 17.96 -15.32
CA ASP A 56 -9.58 19.41 -15.15
C ASP A 56 -9.65 19.86 -13.69
N LYS A 57 -9.81 18.93 -12.74
CA LYS A 57 -9.80 19.23 -11.30
C LYS A 57 -8.82 18.34 -10.52
N PRO A 58 -8.37 18.78 -9.32
CA PRO A 58 -7.61 17.92 -8.43
C PRO A 58 -8.44 16.72 -7.96
N VAL A 59 -7.81 15.55 -7.86
CA VAL A 59 -8.43 14.29 -7.45
C VAL A 59 -7.66 13.70 -6.29
N HIS A 60 -8.36 13.36 -5.21
CA HIS A 60 -7.78 12.72 -4.04
C HIS A 60 -7.72 11.21 -4.25
N VAL A 61 -6.51 10.65 -4.20
CA VAL A 61 -6.25 9.22 -4.35
C VAL A 61 -5.61 8.69 -3.08
N ALA A 62 -6.25 7.72 -2.44
CA ALA A 62 -5.71 7.02 -1.28
C ALA A 62 -5.66 5.51 -1.51
N VAL A 63 -4.67 4.85 -0.92
CA VAL A 63 -4.53 3.39 -0.96
C VAL A 63 -4.25 2.91 0.44
N SER A 64 -4.94 1.84 0.82
CA SER A 64 -4.84 1.19 2.12
C SER A 64 -4.89 -0.33 1.95
N GLN A 65 -4.51 -1.07 2.99
CA GLN A 65 -4.53 -2.53 3.01
C GLN A 65 -5.60 -3.05 3.97
N GLY A 66 -6.13 -4.24 3.66
CA GLY A 66 -7.13 -4.90 4.47
C GLY A 66 -8.43 -4.08 4.55
N SER A 67 -8.94 -3.90 5.77
CA SER A 67 -10.19 -3.16 6.05
C SER A 67 -10.05 -1.63 5.94
N GLY A 68 -8.98 -1.12 5.33
CA GLY A 68 -8.83 0.31 5.05
C GLY A 68 -7.97 1.10 6.03
N GLN A 69 -7.45 0.46 7.09
CA GLN A 69 -6.73 1.16 8.16
C GLN A 69 -5.21 0.91 8.16
N ILE A 70 -4.73 -0.04 7.37
CA ILE A 70 -3.33 -0.47 7.39
C ILE A 70 -2.59 0.13 6.20
N GLY A 71 -1.37 0.61 6.43
CA GLY A 71 -0.51 1.06 5.33
C GLY A 71 -1.11 2.18 4.48
N VAL A 72 -1.98 3.00 5.08
CA VAL A 72 -2.68 4.09 4.40
C VAL A 72 -1.65 5.06 3.80
N ALA A 73 -1.86 5.43 2.55
CA ALA A 73 -1.11 6.47 1.87
C ALA A 73 -2.07 7.24 0.97
N ALA A 74 -1.99 8.57 0.99
CA ALA A 74 -2.87 9.43 0.23
C ALA A 74 -2.06 10.50 -0.51
N THR A 75 -2.56 10.91 -1.66
CA THR A 75 -2.02 12.02 -2.45
C THR A 75 -3.15 12.71 -3.20
N VAL A 76 -2.96 13.98 -3.52
CA VAL A 76 -3.83 14.71 -4.44
C VAL A 76 -3.11 14.81 -5.78
N LEU A 77 -3.74 14.32 -6.84
CA LEU A 77 -3.26 14.48 -8.20
C LEU A 77 -3.85 15.75 -8.79
N THR A 78 -2.99 16.68 -9.20
CA THR A 78 -3.43 17.84 -9.98
C THR A 78 -3.53 17.50 -11.47
N PRO A 79 -4.32 18.25 -12.26
CA PRO A 79 -4.42 18.14 -13.72
C PRO A 79 -3.07 18.06 -14.46
N GLU A 80 -2.08 18.81 -13.97
CA GLU A 80 -0.76 18.94 -14.59
C GLU A 80 0.18 17.77 -14.28
N GLN A 81 -0.11 16.99 -13.24
CA GLN A 81 0.72 15.88 -12.81
C GLN A 81 0.51 14.65 -13.70
N PRO A 82 1.54 13.80 -13.89
CA PRO A 82 1.40 12.56 -14.64
C PRO A 82 0.40 11.62 -13.96
N SER A 83 -0.46 10.99 -14.77
CA SER A 83 -1.50 10.06 -14.34
C SER A 83 -0.98 8.65 -14.02
N GLU A 84 0.26 8.53 -13.56
CA GLU A 84 0.83 7.25 -13.13
C GLU A 84 1.28 7.35 -11.68
N LEU A 85 0.79 6.43 -10.85
CA LEU A 85 1.12 6.35 -9.44
C LEU A 85 1.63 4.95 -9.10
N GLU A 86 2.65 4.89 -8.25
CA GLU A 86 3.11 3.67 -7.60
C GLU A 86 2.78 3.73 -6.12
N TYR A 87 2.12 2.69 -5.62
CA TYR A 87 1.91 2.47 -4.19
C TYR A 87 2.78 1.31 -3.70
N ARG A 88 3.45 1.54 -2.57
CA ARG A 88 4.15 0.51 -1.81
C ARG A 88 3.60 0.40 -0.41
N GLY A 89 3.12 -0.80 -0.09
CA GLY A 89 2.76 -1.16 1.26
C GLY A 89 3.96 -1.11 2.22
N PRO A 90 3.76 -0.77 3.50
CA PRO A 90 4.83 -0.89 4.49
C PRO A 90 5.22 -2.37 4.67
N ALA A 91 6.45 -2.61 5.15
CA ALA A 91 6.83 -3.93 5.65
C ALA A 91 6.04 -4.28 6.91
N ALA A 92 5.95 -3.30 7.82
CA ALA A 92 5.30 -3.42 9.12
C ALA A 92 3.93 -2.75 9.12
N LEU A 93 2.89 -3.47 9.55
CA LEU A 93 1.48 -3.07 9.38
C LEU A 93 1.09 -1.80 10.16
N TYR A 94 1.85 -1.41 11.20
CA TYR A 94 1.63 -0.18 11.96
C TYR A 94 2.21 1.08 11.30
N LEU A 95 2.95 0.95 10.19
CA LEU A 95 3.48 2.09 9.45
C LEU A 95 2.53 2.51 8.33
N ALA A 96 2.59 3.78 7.95
CA ALA A 96 1.96 4.27 6.73
C ALA A 96 2.64 3.70 5.47
N GLY A 97 1.86 3.53 4.41
CA GLY A 97 2.38 3.21 3.08
C GLY A 97 3.05 4.41 2.43
N ARG A 98 3.45 4.23 1.17
CA ARG A 98 3.95 5.33 0.32
C ARG A 98 3.24 5.27 -1.02
N ILE A 99 2.76 6.43 -1.48
CA ILE A 99 2.23 6.63 -2.82
C ILE A 99 2.96 7.80 -3.47
N GLY A 100 3.20 7.73 -4.78
CA GLY A 100 3.93 8.76 -5.53
C GLY A 100 4.22 8.31 -6.94
N ALA A 101 5.06 9.06 -7.66
CA ALA A 101 5.43 8.71 -9.03
C ALA A 101 6.20 7.36 -9.10
N PRO A 102 6.08 6.60 -10.20
CA PRO A 102 6.80 5.34 -10.39
C PRO A 102 8.29 5.46 -10.12
N GLY A 103 8.85 4.51 -9.38
CA GLY A 103 10.26 4.47 -9.01
C GLY A 103 10.67 5.42 -7.88
N THR A 104 9.82 6.34 -7.45
CA THR A 104 10.13 7.29 -6.35
C THR A 104 9.77 6.76 -4.97
N VAL A 105 8.87 5.77 -4.90
CA VAL A 105 8.39 5.20 -3.64
C VAL A 105 9.25 4.05 -3.16
N LYS A 106 9.58 4.04 -1.87
CA LYS A 106 10.34 2.97 -1.21
C LYS A 106 9.53 2.39 -0.06
N GLN A 107 9.62 1.07 0.11
CA GLN A 107 8.97 0.35 1.20
C GLN A 107 9.60 0.76 2.55
N ARG A 108 8.76 1.14 3.51
CA ARG A 108 9.18 1.51 4.87
C ARG A 108 9.19 0.30 5.81
N GLY A 109 10.08 0.32 6.80
CA GLY A 109 10.11 -0.66 7.89
C GLY A 109 10.78 -2.00 7.56
N CYS A 110 11.43 -2.15 6.40
CA CYS A 110 12.07 -3.42 6.02
C CYS A 110 13.16 -3.86 7.01
N LEU A 111 14.09 -2.94 7.36
CA LEU A 111 15.15 -3.23 8.34
C LEU A 111 14.61 -3.57 9.72
N LEU A 112 13.59 -2.82 10.17
CA LEU A 112 12.97 -3.05 11.47
C LEU A 112 12.27 -4.42 11.51
N GLN A 113 11.61 -4.82 10.42
CA GLN A 113 10.98 -6.13 10.31
C GLN A 113 12.01 -7.27 10.35
N LEU A 114 13.13 -7.11 9.64
CA LEU A 114 14.23 -8.06 9.69
C LEU A 114 14.80 -8.16 11.11
N ALA A 115 14.99 -7.04 11.80
CA ALA A 115 15.47 -7.02 13.18
C ALA A 115 14.51 -7.73 14.14
N ILE A 116 13.20 -7.53 14.00
CA ILE A 116 12.19 -8.24 14.80
C ILE A 116 12.25 -9.75 14.52
N PHE A 117 12.30 -10.14 13.25
CA PHE A 117 12.36 -11.55 12.86
C PHE A 117 13.66 -12.26 13.27
N THR A 118 14.75 -11.54 13.50
CA THR A 118 16.00 -12.14 14.02
C THR A 118 16.06 -12.13 15.54
N LEU A 119 15.70 -11.01 16.18
CA LEU A 119 15.88 -10.82 17.62
C LEU A 119 14.87 -11.63 18.43
N VAL A 120 13.59 -11.64 18.03
CA VAL A 120 12.53 -12.37 18.76
C VAL A 120 12.83 -13.87 18.89
N PRO A 121 13.12 -14.62 17.81
CA PRO A 121 13.43 -16.05 17.96
C PRO A 121 14.74 -16.29 18.72
N LEU A 122 15.74 -15.42 18.58
CA LEU A 122 16.98 -15.54 19.35
C LEU A 122 16.71 -15.39 20.86
N THR A 123 15.93 -14.39 21.25
CA THR A 123 15.55 -14.17 22.66
C THR A 123 14.69 -15.31 23.21
N ALA A 124 13.76 -15.84 22.40
CA ALA A 124 12.96 -17.00 22.77
C ALA A 124 13.84 -18.25 22.97
N LEU A 125 14.81 -18.48 22.08
CA LEU A 125 15.74 -19.60 22.18
C LEU A 125 16.59 -19.50 23.45
N THR A 126 17.14 -18.31 23.76
CA THR A 126 17.91 -18.12 25.01
C THR A 126 17.06 -18.38 26.25
N PHE A 127 15.78 -18.00 26.23
CA PHE A 127 14.86 -18.23 27.34
C PHE A 127 14.56 -19.73 27.52
N VAL A 128 14.33 -20.45 26.42
CA VAL A 128 14.13 -21.91 26.43
C VAL A 128 15.36 -22.64 26.97
N ILE A 129 16.57 -22.24 26.55
CA ILE A 129 17.83 -22.81 27.06
C ILE A 129 17.96 -22.57 28.57
N MET A 130 17.72 -21.33 29.03
CA MET A 130 17.79 -20.98 30.45
C MET A 130 16.79 -21.80 31.29
N ILE A 131 15.53 -21.92 30.84
CA ILE A 131 14.52 -22.74 31.52
C ILE A 131 14.95 -24.21 31.58
N SER A 132 15.49 -24.73 30.48
CA SER A 132 15.94 -26.13 30.43
C SER A 132 17.06 -26.36 31.45
N ILE A 133 18.05 -25.47 31.50
CA ILE A 133 19.13 -25.56 32.51
C ILE A 133 18.55 -25.54 33.92
N LEU A 134 17.59 -24.65 34.22
CA LEU A 134 16.99 -24.54 35.55
C LEU A 134 16.17 -25.79 35.94
N LEU A 135 15.55 -26.48 34.98
CA LEU A 135 14.73 -27.67 35.24
C LEU A 135 15.54 -28.97 35.38
N PHE A 136 16.76 -29.01 34.84
CA PHE A 136 17.64 -30.18 34.88
C PHE A 136 18.80 -30.04 35.89
N GLN A 137 18.79 -28.99 36.72
CA GLN A 137 19.64 -28.83 37.91
C GLN A 137 18.90 -29.28 39.17
#